data_AF-A0A3M7N615-F1
#
_entry.id   AF-A0A3M7N615-F1
#
_cell.length_a   1.000
_cell.length_b   1.000
_cell.length_c   1.000
_cell.angle_alpha   90.00
_cell.angle_beta   90.00
_cell.angle_gamma   90.00
#
_symmetry.space_group_name_H-M   'P 1'
#
loop_
_entity.id
_entity.type
_entity.pdbx_description
1 polymer ?
#
loop_
_entity_poly.entity_id
_entity_poly.type
_entity_poly.pdbx_seq_one_letter_code
_entity_poly.pdbx_strand_id
1 'polypeptide(L)'
;MTPVEEAAERREGRGSREGREAGAAAKATPVYRYYIDVRALAPPGRKDHVDLPLLSTLPQELQASIQKYVRPVDRLMSLSSALLKYYFIHTQARLPWDQVHISRTARPHGRPYWSPPDSWRLSHDGGLEFNVTHQNGLIGLVGCTTPTMQDPQAVEPTTTQPTIQQQQVRLGVDVACVRETGRSPADVTTQAKLDEWIDIFGEMFSDECRNDIRSAPPPAGAPTSVATTMQARLRRFYAFWALKEAYIKMVGEGLLADWLTKLEFENVQVPQPATEEDWVDADDGFSWALRTDEDVKWTPGKQAVRDIGAVLDGKQVNGVQLGLVAYEHDFLFATAMRGVVEQAGGDTSWRKLDFDNDIRPCAEGRCSLAQHTVTMISQQTTGPTGSGSAVAMQADVSVEADCKRVVDSTLERFGRVDILCNNVGVGGPPGTAVDVDMAQWARGMEVNVASMVMMAKYAIPAMLRNQIGSTTATTYRGCIVNMSSVAGIRGGTPSLLYPTSKGAVVNLTRAMAAHHAKDGIRVNCVCPGMVYTPMMYGGGMSAEAREARKNRSLLQVEGNGWDVGASARFLVGEESRWITGECLVVDAGTTSSTSTQIPSDGNVGQEKRT
;
A
#
# COMPACT_ATOMS: atom_id res chain seq x y z
N MET A 1 -19.33 -61.83 15.69
CA MET A 1 -19.18 -60.49 16.28
C MET A 1 -19.63 -59.48 15.24
N THR A 2 -20.68 -58.73 15.59
CA THR A 2 -21.42 -57.83 14.69
C THR A 2 -20.69 -56.48 14.52
N PRO A 3 -21.07 -55.64 13.52
CA PRO A 3 -20.43 -54.34 13.20
C PRO A 3 -20.51 -53.25 14.29
N VAL A 4 -20.80 -53.61 15.53
CA VAL A 4 -20.94 -52.72 16.69
C VAL A 4 -19.66 -52.72 17.55
N GLU A 5 -18.78 -53.71 17.41
CA GLU A 5 -17.56 -53.84 18.23
C GLU A 5 -16.34 -53.08 17.62
N GLU A 6 -16.33 -52.82 16.31
CA GLU A 6 -15.28 -51.99 15.66
C GLU A 6 -15.43 -50.48 15.94
N ALA A 7 -16.59 -50.06 16.47
CA ALA A 7 -16.84 -48.66 16.84
C ALA A 7 -16.30 -48.31 18.25
N ALA A 8 -15.95 -49.30 19.06
CA ALA A 8 -15.48 -49.10 20.43
C ALA A 8 -13.97 -48.79 20.53
N GLU A 9 -13.14 -49.37 19.65
CA GLU A 9 -11.68 -49.10 19.66
C GLU A 9 -11.28 -47.76 19.02
N ARG A 10 -12.17 -47.09 18.29
CA ARG A 10 -11.90 -45.75 17.72
C ARG A 10 -12.19 -44.58 18.68
N ARG A 11 -12.60 -44.86 19.93
CA ARG A 11 -12.94 -43.82 20.92
C ARG A 11 -11.88 -43.57 22.01
N GLU A 12 -10.81 -44.35 22.10
CA GLU A 12 -9.72 -44.17 23.08
C GLU A 12 -8.47 -43.45 22.53
N GLY A 13 -8.63 -42.67 21.46
CA GLY A 13 -7.55 -41.83 20.88
C GLY A 13 -7.72 -40.33 21.10
N ARG A 14 -8.54 -39.87 22.05
CA ARG A 14 -8.63 -38.43 22.40
C ARG A 14 -7.59 -38.07 23.45
N GLY A 15 -6.33 -38.09 23.02
CA GLY A 15 -5.26 -37.33 23.69
C GLY A 15 -5.55 -35.83 23.61
N SER A 16 -5.51 -35.18 24.77
CA SER A 16 -5.46 -33.74 25.04
C SER A 16 -5.47 -32.80 23.84
N ARG A 17 -6.56 -32.05 23.70
CA ARG A 17 -6.74 -30.94 22.74
C ARG A 17 -5.95 -29.67 23.11
N GLU A 18 -5.02 -29.75 24.06
CA GLU A 18 -4.19 -28.64 24.57
C GLU A 18 -2.79 -28.58 23.92
N GLY A 19 -2.44 -29.51 23.02
CA GLY A 19 -1.10 -29.59 22.42
C GLY A 19 -0.98 -29.13 20.95
N ARG A 20 -2.03 -28.55 20.35
CA ARG A 20 -2.08 -28.24 18.90
C ARG A 20 -2.19 -26.76 18.53
N GLU A 21 -1.89 -25.85 19.46
CA GLU A 21 -1.80 -24.39 19.19
C GLU A 21 -0.36 -23.86 19.08
N ALA A 22 0.66 -24.68 19.29
CA ALA A 22 2.06 -24.28 19.08
C ALA A 22 2.53 -24.68 17.68
N GLY A 23 2.32 -23.82 16.67
CA GLY A 23 2.94 -24.05 15.35
C GLY A 23 2.32 -23.36 14.13
N ALA A 24 1.42 -22.40 14.27
CA ALA A 24 1.15 -21.49 13.16
C ALA A 24 2.34 -20.54 13.04
N ALA A 25 3.18 -20.71 12.01
CA ALA A 25 4.22 -19.74 11.69
C ALA A 25 3.58 -18.34 11.61
N ALA A 26 3.99 -17.44 12.50
CA ALA A 26 3.41 -16.10 12.59
C ALA A 26 3.48 -15.44 11.22
N LYS A 27 2.31 -15.17 10.63
CA LYS A 27 2.22 -14.56 9.31
C LYS A 27 2.79 -13.15 9.42
N ALA A 28 3.82 -12.85 8.63
CA ALA A 28 4.44 -11.54 8.66
C ALA A 28 3.40 -10.44 8.41
N THR A 29 3.46 -9.39 9.22
CA THR A 29 2.53 -8.25 9.12
C THR A 29 3.21 -7.14 8.32
N PRO A 30 2.67 -6.73 7.16
CA PRO A 30 3.24 -5.64 6.38
C PRO A 30 3.28 -4.35 7.21
N VAL A 31 4.44 -3.70 7.22
CA VAL A 31 4.65 -2.40 7.87
C VAL A 31 4.83 -1.34 6.80
N TYR A 32 3.94 -0.36 6.80
CA TYR A 32 3.94 0.78 5.90
C TYR A 32 4.76 1.91 6.51
N ARG A 33 5.64 2.51 5.69
CA ARG A 33 6.50 3.63 6.07
C ARG A 33 6.31 4.76 5.06
N TYR A 34 5.74 5.86 5.51
CA TYR A 34 5.47 7.03 4.68
C TYR A 34 6.17 8.25 5.24
N TYR A 35 6.60 9.15 4.36
CA TYR A 35 7.11 10.45 4.79
C TYR A 35 6.71 11.58 3.85
N ILE A 36 6.68 12.79 4.39
CA ILE A 36 6.52 14.05 3.66
C ILE A 36 7.67 14.96 4.06
N ASP A 37 8.31 15.56 3.06
CA ASP A 37 9.35 16.57 3.24
C ASP A 37 8.79 17.94 2.82
N VAL A 38 8.56 18.82 3.80
CA VAL A 38 8.03 20.16 3.58
C VAL A 38 9.10 21.25 3.68
N ARG A 39 10.38 20.89 3.79
CA ARG A 39 11.48 21.88 3.96
C ARG A 39 11.55 22.87 2.79
N ALA A 40 11.26 22.41 1.58
CA ALA A 40 11.18 23.25 0.38
C ALA A 40 9.98 24.23 0.39
N LEU A 41 8.91 23.91 1.13
CA LEU A 41 7.66 24.69 1.18
C LEU A 41 7.70 25.80 2.25
N ALA A 42 8.55 25.66 3.27
CA ALA A 42 8.78 26.68 4.29
C ALA A 42 10.29 26.97 4.45
N PRO A 43 10.89 27.74 3.52
CA PRO A 43 12.30 28.10 3.60
C PRO A 43 12.59 28.90 4.89
N PRO A 44 13.81 28.76 5.46
CA PRO A 44 14.19 29.44 6.70
C PRO A 44 14.01 30.96 6.63
N GLY A 45 13.45 31.55 7.69
CA GLY A 45 13.41 33.01 7.86
C GLY A 45 12.20 33.74 7.27
N ARG A 46 11.31 33.08 6.51
CA ARG A 46 10.01 33.70 6.15
C ARG A 46 9.06 33.69 7.34
N LYS A 47 8.65 34.89 7.78
CA LYS A 47 7.65 35.12 8.83
C LYS A 47 6.21 35.23 8.28
N ASP A 48 6.05 35.13 6.96
CA ASP A 48 4.78 35.38 6.27
C ASP A 48 3.87 34.15 6.22
N HIS A 49 2.66 34.36 5.65
CA HIS A 49 1.68 33.32 5.35
C HIS A 49 2.31 32.15 4.57
N VAL A 50 2.04 30.91 5.01
CA VAL A 50 2.40 29.69 4.29
C VAL A 50 1.14 29.07 3.71
N ASP A 51 1.23 28.57 2.49
CA ASP A 51 0.13 27.80 1.91
C ASP A 51 -0.07 26.50 2.70
N LEU A 52 -1.33 26.16 2.96
CA LEU A 52 -1.71 24.97 3.71
C LEU A 52 -2.56 24.08 2.79
N PRO A 53 -1.91 23.33 1.88
CA PRO A 53 -2.62 22.56 0.87
C PRO A 53 -3.52 21.53 1.52
N LEU A 54 -4.72 21.34 0.97
CA LEU A 54 -5.70 20.35 1.43
C LEU A 54 -6.22 20.58 2.86
N LEU A 55 -5.92 21.72 3.51
CA LEU A 55 -6.43 22.00 4.86
C LEU A 55 -7.96 21.91 4.92
N SER A 56 -8.65 22.39 3.89
CA SER A 56 -10.10 22.34 3.76
C SER A 56 -10.68 20.92 3.72
N THR A 57 -9.87 19.91 3.42
CA THR A 57 -10.28 18.49 3.38
C THR A 57 -10.32 17.84 4.77
N LEU A 58 -9.86 18.55 5.81
CA LEU A 58 -9.85 18.09 7.20
C LEU A 58 -11.03 18.67 7.98
N PRO A 59 -11.46 18.04 9.09
CA PRO A 59 -12.51 18.61 9.96
C PRO A 59 -12.14 19.99 10.52
N GLN A 60 -13.13 20.86 10.71
CA GLN A 60 -12.92 22.25 11.16
C GLN A 60 -12.11 22.36 12.46
N GLU A 61 -12.31 21.44 13.41
CA GLU A 61 -11.56 21.41 14.67
C GLU A 61 -10.05 21.19 14.43
N LEU A 62 -9.71 20.31 13.49
CA LEU A 62 -8.32 20.01 13.13
C LEU A 62 -7.71 21.18 12.35
N GLN A 63 -8.48 21.81 11.45
CA GLN A 63 -8.07 23.03 10.77
C GLN A 63 -7.69 24.13 11.76
N ALA A 64 -8.57 24.39 12.75
CA ALA A 64 -8.34 25.36 13.79
C ALA A 64 -7.10 25.00 14.64
N SER A 65 -6.92 23.72 14.99
CA SER A 65 -5.74 23.27 15.73
C SER A 65 -4.43 23.48 14.97
N ILE A 66 -4.41 23.24 13.65
CA ILE A 66 -3.24 23.43 12.80
C ILE A 66 -2.91 24.93 12.68
N GLN A 67 -3.93 25.78 12.52
CA GLN A 67 -3.73 27.22 12.36
C GLN A 67 -3.24 27.92 13.64
N LYS A 68 -3.42 27.32 14.83
CA LYS A 68 -2.93 27.86 16.12
C LYS A 68 -1.41 27.97 16.21
N TYR A 69 -0.66 27.16 15.45
CA TYR A 69 0.80 27.24 15.50
C TYR A 69 1.29 28.60 15.00
N VAL A 70 2.25 29.18 15.71
CA VAL A 70 2.79 30.52 15.38
C VAL A 70 3.74 30.44 14.19
N ARG A 71 4.63 29.45 14.17
CA ARG A 71 5.64 29.33 13.12
C ARG A 71 5.02 28.66 11.87
N PRO A 72 5.26 29.19 10.66
CA PRO A 72 4.74 28.60 9.42
C PRO A 72 5.14 27.13 9.23
N VAL A 73 6.40 26.78 9.52
CA VAL A 73 6.87 25.38 9.44
C VAL A 73 6.13 24.45 10.39
N ASP A 74 5.76 24.91 11.59
CA ASP A 74 5.00 24.11 12.55
C ASP A 74 3.56 23.87 12.06
N ARG A 75 2.94 24.84 11.37
CA ARG A 75 1.63 24.66 10.72
C ARG A 75 1.71 23.59 9.63
N LEU A 76 2.71 23.68 8.75
CA LEU A 76 2.92 22.68 7.69
C LEU A 76 3.21 21.30 8.26
N MET A 77 4.10 21.17 9.25
CA MET A 77 4.37 19.88 9.89
C MET A 77 3.12 19.28 10.54
N SER A 78 2.32 20.11 11.24
CA SER A 78 1.06 19.66 11.84
C SER A 78 0.03 19.25 10.79
N LEU A 79 -0.05 19.97 9.66
CA LEU A 79 -0.89 19.61 8.51
C LEU A 79 -0.44 18.29 7.88
N SER A 80 0.84 18.16 7.54
CA SER A 80 1.42 16.94 6.97
C SER A 80 1.21 15.73 7.88
N SER A 81 1.37 15.91 9.19
CA SER A 81 1.08 14.86 10.17
C SER A 81 -0.39 14.42 10.11
N ALA A 82 -1.33 15.37 10.04
CA ALA A 82 -2.74 15.07 9.88
C ALA A 82 -3.01 14.31 8.57
N LEU A 83 -2.51 14.83 7.44
CA LEU A 83 -2.72 14.25 6.12
C LEU A 83 -2.12 12.85 5.98
N LEU A 84 -0.93 12.59 6.55
CA LEU A 84 -0.34 11.24 6.56
C LEU A 84 -1.23 10.23 7.29
N LYS A 85 -1.79 10.60 8.44
CA LYS A 85 -2.70 9.72 9.18
C LYS A 85 -3.98 9.46 8.39
N TYR A 86 -4.56 10.49 7.79
CA TYR A 86 -5.74 10.34 6.94
C TYR A 86 -5.46 9.46 5.73
N TYR A 87 -4.36 9.69 5.03
CA TYR A 87 -3.94 8.87 3.88
C TYR A 87 -3.75 7.40 4.27
N PHE A 88 -3.04 7.14 5.37
CA PHE A 88 -2.84 5.77 5.86
C PHE A 88 -4.19 5.10 6.17
N ILE A 89 -5.07 5.74 6.92
CA ILE A 89 -6.38 5.15 7.27
C ILE A 89 -7.25 4.98 6.01
N HIS A 90 -7.35 6.00 5.16
CA HIS A 90 -8.11 5.96 3.91
C HIS A 90 -7.69 4.77 3.04
N THR A 91 -6.38 4.62 2.83
CA THR A 91 -5.84 3.57 1.94
C THR A 91 -5.91 2.18 2.55
N GLN A 92 -5.61 2.03 3.85
CA GLN A 92 -5.57 0.72 4.49
C GLN A 92 -6.95 0.23 4.95
N ALA A 93 -7.81 1.12 5.44
CA ALA A 93 -9.20 0.78 5.82
C ALA A 93 -10.17 0.82 4.62
N ARG A 94 -9.74 1.36 3.47
CA ARG A 94 -10.58 1.59 2.28
C ARG A 94 -11.85 2.39 2.58
N LEU A 95 -11.70 3.41 3.44
CA LEU A 95 -12.78 4.31 3.83
C LEU A 95 -12.74 5.60 3.02
N PRO A 96 -13.88 6.18 2.62
CA PRO A 96 -13.93 7.54 2.10
C PRO A 96 -13.21 8.53 3.01
N TRP A 97 -12.50 9.51 2.43
CA TRP A 97 -11.64 10.43 3.17
C TRP A 97 -12.38 11.21 4.27
N ASP A 98 -13.62 11.60 3.98
CA ASP A 98 -14.53 12.31 4.88
C ASP A 98 -15.08 11.43 6.03
N GLN A 99 -14.97 10.11 5.92
CA GLN A 99 -15.35 9.15 6.96
C GLN A 99 -14.19 8.78 7.88
N VAL A 100 -12.98 9.29 7.64
CA VAL A 100 -11.82 9.05 8.51
C VAL A 100 -11.97 9.86 9.79
N HIS A 101 -12.12 9.15 10.92
CA HIS A 101 -12.23 9.74 12.25
C HIS A 101 -11.08 9.28 13.17
N ILE A 102 -10.26 10.24 13.61
CA ILE A 102 -9.12 9.98 14.50
C ILE A 102 -9.46 10.51 15.89
N SER A 103 -9.35 9.64 16.88
CA SER A 103 -9.53 9.94 18.30
C SER A 103 -8.18 10.00 19.03
N ARG A 104 -8.19 10.39 20.30
CA ARG A 104 -6.99 10.38 21.16
C ARG A 104 -7.25 9.62 22.46
N THR A 105 -6.24 8.92 22.96
CA THR A 105 -6.29 8.32 24.30
C THR A 105 -6.37 9.40 25.38
N ALA A 106 -6.80 9.01 26.58
CA ALA A 106 -6.88 9.93 27.72
C ALA A 106 -5.52 10.57 28.03
N ARG A 107 -5.55 11.76 28.64
CA ARG A 107 -4.33 12.38 29.19
C ARG A 107 -3.80 11.51 30.34
N PRO A 108 -2.47 11.45 30.56
CA PRO A 108 -1.44 12.29 29.94
C PRO A 108 -0.98 11.84 28.55
N HIS A 109 -1.35 10.63 28.12
CA HIS A 109 -0.81 9.99 26.92
C HIS A 109 -1.22 10.66 25.60
N GLY A 110 -2.52 10.99 25.43
CA GLY A 110 -3.00 11.78 24.29
C GLY A 110 -2.68 11.21 22.90
N ARG A 111 -2.42 9.90 22.79
CA ARG A 111 -1.97 9.22 21.57
C ARG A 111 -3.09 9.17 20.54
N PRO A 112 -2.85 9.55 19.27
CA PRO A 112 -3.86 9.40 18.23
C PRO A 112 -4.08 7.92 17.91
N TYR A 113 -5.35 7.53 17.77
CA TYR A 113 -5.74 6.21 17.29
C TYR A 113 -6.97 6.35 16.38
N TRP A 114 -7.18 5.37 15.51
CA TRP A 114 -8.35 5.35 14.63
C TRP A 114 -9.48 4.54 15.26
N SER A 115 -10.67 5.14 15.30
CA SER A 115 -11.90 4.44 15.69
C SER A 115 -12.72 4.18 14.43
N PRO A 116 -12.82 2.92 13.94
CA PRO A 116 -13.62 2.62 12.77
C PRO A 116 -15.11 2.90 13.00
N PRO A 117 -15.86 3.30 11.96
CA PRO A 117 -17.33 3.33 11.98
C PRO A 117 -17.91 1.94 12.25
N ASP A 118 -19.10 1.86 12.84
CA ASP A 118 -19.77 0.59 13.14
C ASP A 118 -20.02 -0.25 11.89
N SER A 119 -20.37 0.39 10.78
CA SER A 119 -20.52 -0.27 9.47
C SER A 119 -19.24 -0.97 9.02
N TRP A 120 -18.07 -0.38 9.31
CA TRP A 120 -16.79 -0.97 8.98
C TRP A 120 -16.46 -2.16 9.88
N ARG A 121 -16.77 -2.05 11.18
CA ARG A 121 -16.54 -3.11 12.19
C ARG A 121 -17.32 -4.39 11.90
N LEU A 122 -18.51 -4.27 11.31
CA LEU A 122 -19.35 -5.43 10.99
C LEU A 122 -18.83 -6.26 9.81
N SER A 123 -17.94 -5.72 8.99
CA SER A 123 -17.48 -6.36 7.76
C SER A 123 -15.98 -6.66 7.70
N HIS A 124 -15.23 -6.36 8.77
CA HIS A 124 -13.78 -6.54 8.84
C HIS A 124 -13.37 -7.07 10.21
N ASP A 125 -12.45 -8.02 10.20
CA ASP A 125 -11.75 -8.48 11.40
C ASP A 125 -10.47 -7.64 11.62
N GLY A 126 -10.19 -7.30 12.87
CA GLY A 126 -8.99 -6.55 13.25
C GLY A 126 -9.10 -5.02 13.13
N GLY A 127 -7.96 -4.33 13.14
CA GLY A 127 -7.90 -2.86 13.13
C GLY A 127 -6.63 -2.32 12.49
N LEU A 128 -6.32 -1.04 12.71
CA LEU A 128 -5.08 -0.40 12.25
C LEU A 128 -4.27 0.13 13.43
N GLU A 129 -2.94 0.10 13.31
CA GLU A 129 -2.00 0.76 14.22
C GLU A 129 -1.07 1.68 13.44
N PHE A 130 -0.78 2.84 14.03
CA PHE A 130 0.14 3.80 13.43
C PHE A 130 0.73 4.74 14.48
N ASN A 131 1.92 5.25 14.16
CA ASN A 131 2.56 6.32 14.90
C ASN A 131 3.16 7.33 13.93
N VAL A 132 3.21 8.59 14.32
CA VAL A 132 3.67 9.70 13.49
C VAL A 132 4.71 10.51 14.23
N THR A 133 5.70 11.01 13.50
CA THR A 133 6.76 11.87 14.03
C THR A 133 7.04 13.02 13.07
N HIS A 134 7.61 14.10 13.58
CA HIS A 134 8.08 15.22 12.76
C HIS A 134 9.21 16.00 13.44
N GLN A 135 10.19 16.44 12.67
CA GLN A 135 11.20 17.40 13.11
C GLN A 135 11.77 18.14 11.91
N ASN A 136 12.03 19.45 12.07
CA ASN A 136 12.71 20.30 11.10
C ASN A 136 12.19 20.15 9.64
N GLY A 137 10.87 20.10 9.46
CA GLY A 137 10.22 20.01 8.15
C GLY A 137 10.14 18.61 7.54
N LEU A 138 10.61 17.58 8.23
CA LEU A 138 10.45 16.19 7.83
C LEU A 138 9.42 15.51 8.72
N ILE A 139 8.46 14.79 8.12
CA ILE A 139 7.35 14.13 8.82
C ILE A 139 7.33 12.67 8.36
N GLY A 140 7.26 11.73 9.30
CA GLY A 140 7.15 10.30 8.99
C GLY A 140 6.02 9.62 9.73
N LEU A 141 5.45 8.59 9.11
CA LEU A 141 4.44 7.71 9.67
C LEU A 141 4.86 6.26 9.48
N VAL A 142 4.73 5.46 10.54
CA VAL A 142 4.80 4.00 10.47
C VAL A 142 3.42 3.45 10.83
N GLY A 143 2.91 2.48 10.05
CA GLY A 143 1.61 1.88 10.31
C GLY A 143 1.50 0.44 9.83
N CYS A 144 0.55 -0.31 10.39
CA CYS A 144 0.23 -1.68 9.98
C CYS A 144 -1.24 -2.04 10.25
N THR A 145 -1.68 -3.15 9.65
CA THR A 145 -2.93 -3.82 10.03
C THR A 145 -2.71 -4.67 11.28
N THR A 146 -3.72 -4.77 12.12
CA THR A 146 -3.66 -5.50 13.39
C THR A 146 -4.72 -6.60 13.42
N PRO A 147 -4.43 -7.78 14.02
CA PRO A 147 -5.36 -8.90 14.05
C PRO A 147 -6.59 -8.62 14.94
N THR A 148 -6.45 -7.72 15.92
CA THR A 148 -7.51 -7.33 16.85
C THR A 148 -7.69 -5.82 16.80
N MET A 149 -8.90 -5.37 17.12
CA MET A 149 -9.19 -3.95 17.28
C MET A 149 -8.28 -3.31 18.33
N GLN A 150 -7.93 -2.05 18.12
CA GLN A 150 -7.23 -1.29 19.15
C GLN A 150 -8.14 -1.05 20.34
N ASP A 151 -7.72 -1.52 21.49
CA ASP A 151 -8.27 -1.10 22.77
C ASP A 151 -7.54 0.19 23.25
N PRO A 152 -8.25 1.32 23.36
CA PRO A 152 -7.70 2.56 23.88
C PRO A 152 -7.48 2.55 25.40
N GLN A 153 -7.99 1.55 26.13
CA GLN A 153 -7.84 1.36 27.58
C GLN A 153 -6.76 0.34 27.96
N ALA A 154 -6.19 -0.40 27.00
CA ALA A 154 -5.20 -1.46 27.26
C ALA A 154 -3.80 -0.98 27.74
N VAL A 155 -3.67 0.29 28.14
CA VAL A 155 -2.49 0.83 28.83
C VAL A 155 -2.85 0.96 30.31
N GLU A 156 -2.81 -0.13 31.06
CA GLU A 156 -2.86 -0.02 32.53
C GLU A 156 -1.46 0.36 33.06
N PRO A 157 -1.33 1.43 33.84
CA PRO A 157 -0.07 1.80 34.46
C PRO A 157 0.18 0.89 35.67
N THR A 158 0.89 -0.22 35.46
CA THR A 158 1.51 -0.95 36.58
C THR A 158 2.94 -0.47 36.78
N THR A 159 3.22 0.01 37.99
CA THR A 159 4.45 0.64 38.51
C THR A 159 5.73 -0.20 38.41
N THR A 160 5.75 -1.31 37.68
CA THR A 160 6.89 -2.22 37.60
C THR A 160 7.20 -2.75 36.19
N GLN A 161 6.42 -2.41 35.17
CA GLN A 161 6.72 -2.63 33.74
C GLN A 161 5.52 -2.14 32.90
N PRO A 162 5.72 -1.42 31.77
CA PRO A 162 4.65 -1.16 30.82
C PRO A 162 4.26 -2.47 30.14
N THR A 163 3.32 -3.20 30.74
CA THR A 163 2.84 -4.48 30.22
C THR A 163 1.77 -4.21 29.17
N ILE A 164 2.19 -3.94 27.92
CA ILE A 164 1.27 -4.08 26.78
C ILE A 164 0.77 -5.53 26.80
N GLN A 165 -0.56 -5.73 26.85
CA GLN A 165 -1.14 -7.08 26.77
C GLN A 165 -0.48 -7.84 25.62
N GLN A 166 0.03 -9.04 25.87
CA GLN A 166 0.94 -9.78 24.97
C GLN A 166 0.43 -9.98 23.53
N GLN A 167 -0.86 -9.72 23.27
CA GLN A 167 -1.49 -9.86 21.96
C GLN A 167 -1.68 -8.54 21.18
N GLN A 168 -1.40 -7.37 21.78
CA GLN A 168 -1.66 -6.09 21.12
C GLN A 168 -0.45 -5.59 20.33
N VAL A 169 -0.68 -5.31 19.05
CA VAL A 169 0.32 -4.69 18.16
C VAL A 169 0.49 -3.22 18.54
N ARG A 170 1.74 -2.77 18.72
CA ARG A 170 2.08 -1.37 19.02
C ARG A 170 3.27 -0.91 18.18
N LEU A 171 3.17 0.32 17.68
CA LEU A 171 4.19 0.98 16.89
C LEU A 171 4.59 2.32 17.52
N GLY A 172 5.86 2.65 17.41
CA GLY A 172 6.43 3.96 17.74
C GLY A 172 7.48 4.35 16.72
N VAL A 173 7.50 5.64 16.36
CA VAL A 173 8.50 6.20 15.45
C VAL A 173 8.96 7.55 15.98
N ASP A 174 10.27 7.79 15.86
CA ASP A 174 10.82 9.12 16.08
C ASP A 174 11.78 9.52 14.99
N VAL A 175 11.83 10.83 14.71
CA VAL A 175 12.78 11.42 13.76
C VAL A 175 13.61 12.41 14.54
N ALA A 176 14.93 12.25 14.48
CA ALA A 176 15.89 13.13 15.11
C ALA A 176 16.72 13.86 14.05
N CYS A 177 16.72 15.20 14.10
CA CYS A 177 17.57 16.07 13.29
C CYS A 177 18.84 16.43 14.08
N VAL A 178 20.00 15.96 13.62
CA VAL A 178 21.30 16.15 14.28
C VAL A 178 21.76 17.61 14.22
N ARG A 179 21.37 18.34 13.16
CA ARG A 179 21.74 19.74 12.91
C ARG A 179 20.51 20.60 12.63
N GLU A 180 19.70 20.85 13.65
CA GLU A 180 18.58 21.79 13.59
C GLU A 180 19.00 23.19 14.08
N THR A 181 18.86 24.20 13.21
CA THR A 181 19.23 25.58 13.55
C THR A 181 18.45 26.09 14.77
N GLY A 182 19.17 26.52 15.81
CA GLY A 182 18.59 27.07 17.03
C GLY A 182 18.07 26.01 18.02
N ARG A 183 18.22 24.72 17.74
CA ARG A 183 17.91 23.62 18.68
C ARG A 183 19.07 22.68 18.91
N SER A 184 19.80 22.33 17.85
CA SER A 184 21.05 21.60 17.98
C SER A 184 22.18 22.58 18.31
N PRO A 185 23.07 22.23 19.24
CA PRO A 185 24.13 23.14 19.67
C PRO A 185 25.16 23.29 18.54
N ALA A 186 25.25 24.49 17.97
CA ALA A 186 26.19 24.81 16.88
C ALA A 186 27.64 24.80 17.35
N ASP A 187 27.87 24.80 18.66
CA ASP A 187 29.15 25.01 19.30
C ASP A 187 29.73 23.75 19.95
N VAL A 188 29.06 22.59 19.87
CA VAL A 188 29.59 21.28 20.30
C VAL A 188 30.66 20.81 19.30
N THR A 189 31.83 21.44 19.43
CA THR A 189 33.03 21.17 18.60
C THR A 189 34.19 20.61 19.43
N THR A 190 34.01 20.50 20.75
CA THR A 190 34.99 19.96 21.70
C THR A 190 34.35 18.94 22.62
N GLN A 191 35.17 18.07 23.22
CA GLN A 191 34.69 17.06 24.17
C GLN A 191 33.98 17.69 25.38
N ALA A 192 34.54 18.75 25.96
CA ALA A 192 33.94 19.41 27.12
C ALA A 192 32.52 19.94 26.85
N LYS A 193 32.29 20.49 25.66
CA LYS A 193 30.96 20.99 25.27
C LYS A 193 29.97 19.86 24.97
N LEU A 194 30.46 18.77 24.37
CA LEU A 194 29.66 17.56 24.22
C LEU A 194 29.26 17.00 25.58
N ASP A 195 30.20 17.01 26.53
CA ASP A 195 30.01 16.52 27.88
C ASP A 195 28.92 17.32 28.61
N GLU A 196 29.03 18.65 28.60
CA GLU A 196 28.01 19.57 29.13
C GLU A 196 26.64 19.32 28.47
N TRP A 197 26.60 19.13 27.15
CA TRP A 197 25.37 18.86 26.43
C TRP A 197 24.72 17.55 26.87
N ILE A 198 25.49 16.47 27.00
CA ILE A 198 24.99 15.16 27.43
C ILE A 198 24.44 15.21 28.86
N ASP A 199 25.10 15.97 29.74
CA ASP A 199 24.69 16.06 31.16
C ASP A 199 23.38 16.82 31.37
N ILE A 200 22.99 17.72 30.47
CA ILE A 200 21.66 18.34 30.47
C ILE A 200 20.55 17.27 30.40
N PHE A 201 20.82 16.14 29.75
CA PHE A 201 19.87 15.04 29.55
C PHE A 201 20.14 13.84 30.47
N GLY A 202 20.78 14.05 31.62
CA GLY A 202 21.06 12.99 32.60
C GLY A 202 19.81 12.28 33.14
N GLU A 203 18.64 12.91 33.12
CA GLU A 203 17.37 12.28 33.49
C GLU A 203 16.80 11.38 32.38
N MET A 204 17.33 11.48 31.15
CA MET A 204 16.88 10.70 30.00
C MET A 204 17.76 9.47 29.74
N PHE A 205 19.03 9.47 30.16
CA PHE A 205 20.00 8.42 29.83
C PHE A 205 20.73 7.91 31.07
N SER A 206 20.95 6.58 31.15
CA SER A 206 21.80 5.97 32.18
C SER A 206 23.26 6.43 32.07
N ASP A 207 24.05 6.20 33.11
CA ASP A 207 25.48 6.50 33.11
C ASP A 207 26.22 5.70 32.04
N GLU A 208 25.85 4.43 31.88
CA GLU A 208 26.35 3.53 30.85
C GLU A 208 26.09 4.08 29.45
N CYS A 209 24.85 4.51 29.18
CA CYS A 209 24.47 5.12 27.91
C CYS A 209 25.24 6.42 27.66
N ARG A 210 25.35 7.30 28.66
CA ARG A 210 26.12 8.55 28.53
C ARG A 210 27.60 8.27 28.25
N ASN A 211 28.19 7.29 28.90
CA ASN A 211 29.59 6.89 28.67
C ASN A 211 29.82 6.29 27.28
N ASP A 212 28.88 5.47 26.79
CA ASP A 212 28.90 4.95 25.44
C ASP A 212 28.84 6.08 24.38
N ILE A 213 27.97 7.07 24.58
CA ILE A 213 27.90 8.25 23.71
C ILE A 213 29.23 9.04 23.73
N ARG A 214 29.81 9.27 24.91
CA ARG A 214 31.06 10.03 25.07
C ARG A 214 32.27 9.35 24.46
N SER A 215 32.29 8.01 24.45
CA SER A 215 33.43 7.22 24.01
C SER A 215 33.35 6.78 22.55
N ALA A 216 32.22 7.02 21.87
CA ALA A 216 31.98 6.52 20.52
C ALA A 216 33.11 6.88 19.53
N PRO A 217 33.58 5.91 18.73
CA PRO A 217 34.60 6.15 17.71
C PRO A 217 33.99 6.88 16.50
N PRO A 218 34.83 7.54 15.67
CA PRO A 218 34.40 8.00 14.35
C PRO A 218 33.99 6.80 13.46
N PRO A 219 33.19 7.03 12.40
CA PRO A 219 32.81 5.98 11.46
C PRO A 219 34.03 5.29 10.85
N ALA A 220 33.91 3.98 10.59
CA ALA A 220 34.98 3.21 9.94
C ALA A 220 35.33 3.84 8.58
N GLY A 221 36.61 4.11 8.34
CA GLY A 221 37.09 4.75 7.11
C GLY A 221 37.03 6.28 7.09
N ALA A 222 36.42 6.93 8.08
CA ALA A 222 36.39 8.39 8.16
C ALA A 222 37.71 8.96 8.72
N PRO A 223 38.11 10.19 8.35
CA PRO A 223 39.31 10.83 8.90
C PRO A 223 39.20 10.98 10.42
N THR A 224 40.23 10.54 11.15
CA THR A 224 40.33 10.67 12.62
C THR A 224 40.65 12.10 13.03
N SER A 225 39.78 13.04 12.66
CA SER A 225 39.83 14.43 13.11
C SER A 225 38.96 14.63 14.35
N VAL A 226 39.28 15.66 15.14
CA VAL A 226 38.44 16.05 16.29
C VAL A 226 37.01 16.36 15.84
N ALA A 227 36.85 17.07 14.71
CA ALA A 227 35.55 17.44 14.18
C ALA A 227 34.70 16.21 13.79
N THR A 228 35.29 15.25 13.06
CA THR A 228 34.62 14.00 12.67
C THR A 228 34.18 13.19 13.90
N THR A 229 35.05 13.14 14.92
CA THR A 229 34.76 12.41 16.17
C THR A 229 33.60 13.06 16.93
N MET A 230 33.58 14.40 17.05
CA MET A 230 32.48 15.11 17.72
C MET A 230 31.16 14.95 16.98
N GLN A 231 31.17 15.03 15.65
CA GLN A 231 29.99 14.79 14.83
C GLN A 231 29.44 13.37 15.00
N ALA A 232 30.32 12.36 15.04
CA ALA A 232 29.93 10.97 15.26
C ALA A 232 29.28 10.77 16.64
N ARG A 233 29.86 11.35 17.69
CA ARG A 233 29.31 11.28 19.05
C ARG A 233 27.99 12.02 19.19
N LEU A 234 27.85 13.20 18.59
CA LEU A 234 26.59 13.94 18.57
C LEU A 234 25.52 13.19 17.78
N ARG A 235 25.86 12.58 16.63
CA ARG A 235 24.94 11.73 15.87
C ARG A 235 24.51 10.52 16.69
N ARG A 236 25.42 9.92 17.47
CA ARG A 236 25.10 8.81 18.38
C ARG A 236 24.16 9.25 19.50
N PHE A 237 24.36 10.43 20.09
CA PHE A 237 23.40 11.00 21.05
C PHE A 237 21.99 11.04 20.46
N TYR A 238 21.83 11.57 19.25
CA TYR A 238 20.52 11.65 18.60
C TYR A 238 19.97 10.27 18.16
N ALA A 239 20.83 9.28 17.91
CA ALA A 239 20.39 7.90 17.69
C ALA A 239 19.74 7.31 18.95
N PHE A 240 20.39 7.46 20.11
CA PHE A 240 19.83 7.04 21.40
C PHE A 240 18.56 7.81 21.76
N TRP A 241 18.54 9.12 21.48
CA TRP A 241 17.35 9.95 21.65
C TRP A 241 16.17 9.42 20.84
N ALA A 242 16.36 9.23 19.53
CA ALA A 242 15.32 8.75 18.64
C ALA A 242 14.82 7.35 19.05
N LEU A 243 15.73 6.43 19.40
CA LEU A 243 15.35 5.09 19.88
C LEU A 243 14.50 5.16 21.14
N LYS A 244 14.87 6.02 22.09
CA LYS A 244 14.13 6.19 23.33
C LYS A 244 12.75 6.79 23.09
N GLU A 245 12.65 7.86 22.30
CA GLU A 245 11.38 8.46 21.89
C GLU A 245 10.47 7.49 21.13
N ALA A 246 11.03 6.69 20.20
CA ALA A 246 10.27 5.68 19.49
C ALA A 246 9.72 4.62 20.45
N TYR A 247 10.53 4.16 21.42
CA TYR A 247 10.08 3.21 22.45
C TYR A 247 8.97 3.81 23.33
N ILE A 248 9.14 5.05 23.80
CA ILE A 248 8.14 5.78 24.60
C ILE A 248 6.83 5.89 23.84
N LYS A 249 6.88 6.30 22.57
CA LYS A 249 5.70 6.40 21.70
C LYS A 249 5.01 5.06 21.46
N MET A 250 5.78 3.97 21.37
CA MET A 250 5.25 2.62 21.23
C MET A 250 4.44 2.22 22.47
N VAL A 251 5.00 2.39 23.67
CA VAL A 251 4.31 2.06 24.94
C VAL A 251 3.21 3.06 25.29
N GLY A 252 3.29 4.27 24.74
CA GLY A 252 2.32 5.33 24.91
C GLY A 252 2.53 6.21 26.13
N GLU A 253 3.66 6.10 26.84
CA GLU A 253 3.98 6.92 28.00
C GLU A 253 4.57 8.30 27.61
N GLY A 254 4.76 9.19 28.59
CA GLY A 254 5.37 10.49 28.40
C GLY A 254 6.81 10.56 28.92
N LEU A 255 7.49 11.67 28.65
CA LEU A 255 8.89 11.96 29.03
C LEU A 255 9.19 12.02 30.54
N LEU A 256 8.21 11.78 31.41
CA LEU A 256 8.36 11.84 32.87
C LEU A 256 8.29 10.46 33.53
N ALA A 257 8.45 9.40 32.74
CA ALA A 257 8.47 8.04 33.25
C ALA A 257 9.71 7.79 34.11
N ASP A 258 9.51 7.26 35.31
CA ASP A 258 10.57 6.96 36.30
C ASP A 258 11.52 5.84 35.84
N TRP A 259 11.11 5.06 34.84
CA TRP A 259 11.89 4.00 34.24
C TRP A 259 12.78 4.47 33.08
N LEU A 260 12.72 5.74 32.66
CA LEU A 260 13.48 6.23 31.51
C LEU A 260 14.98 6.02 31.65
N THR A 261 15.56 6.39 32.78
CA THR A 261 17.00 6.16 33.05
C THR A 261 17.36 4.69 33.11
N LYS A 262 16.39 3.80 33.34
CA LYS A 262 16.57 2.34 33.41
C LYS A 262 16.40 1.65 32.06
N LEU A 263 15.91 2.36 31.03
CA LEU A 263 15.82 1.85 29.66
C LEU A 263 17.13 2.10 28.93
N GLU A 264 17.76 1.02 28.51
CA GLU A 264 19.03 0.98 27.80
C GLU A 264 18.87 0.22 26.47
N PHE A 265 19.81 0.47 25.56
CA PHE A 265 19.85 -0.19 24.26
C PHE A 265 21.22 -0.80 24.02
N GLU A 266 21.22 -2.06 23.57
CA GLU A 266 22.42 -2.81 23.24
C GLU A 266 22.62 -2.84 21.73
N ASN A 267 23.88 -3.01 21.29
CA ASN A 267 24.25 -3.13 19.88
C ASN A 267 23.82 -1.96 18.98
N VAL A 268 23.72 -0.75 19.54
CA VAL A 268 23.35 0.45 18.78
C VAL A 268 24.46 0.82 17.78
N GLN A 269 24.23 0.49 16.51
CA GLN A 269 25.03 0.96 15.38
C GLN A 269 24.36 2.19 14.75
N VAL A 270 25.13 3.26 14.54
CA VAL A 270 24.58 4.50 13.96
C VAL A 270 24.70 4.42 12.44
N PRO A 271 23.59 4.40 11.68
CA PRO A 271 23.64 4.32 10.24
C PRO A 271 24.31 5.57 9.66
N GLN A 272 25.21 5.33 8.71
CA GLN A 272 25.80 6.41 7.92
C GLN A 272 24.78 6.92 6.89
N PRO A 273 24.87 8.21 6.51
CA PRO A 273 24.18 8.72 5.34
C PRO A 273 24.52 7.87 4.12
N ALA A 274 23.52 7.54 3.32
CA ALA A 274 23.73 6.78 2.11
C ALA A 274 24.42 7.62 1.03
N THR A 275 25.21 6.93 0.21
CA THR A 275 25.87 7.47 -0.98
C THR A 275 25.37 6.74 -2.23
N GLU A 276 25.61 7.29 -3.42
CA GLU A 276 25.25 6.61 -4.69
C GLU A 276 25.89 5.22 -4.79
N GLU A 277 27.11 5.06 -4.28
CA GLU A 277 27.89 3.82 -4.30
C GLU A 277 27.25 2.71 -3.46
N ASP A 278 26.58 3.06 -2.35
CA ASP A 278 25.90 2.11 -1.46
C ASP A 278 24.71 1.39 -2.13
N TRP A 279 24.23 1.94 -3.24
CA TRP A 279 23.08 1.46 -4.00
C TRP A 279 23.49 0.74 -5.29
N VAL A 280 24.79 0.56 -5.59
CA VAL A 280 25.21 -0.23 -6.77
C VAL A 280 25.17 -1.73 -6.41
N ASP A 281 24.16 -2.47 -6.87
CA ASP A 281 24.20 -3.94 -6.80
C ASP A 281 25.25 -4.44 -7.80
N ALA A 282 26.26 -5.16 -7.30
CA ALA A 282 27.45 -5.51 -8.08
C ALA A 282 27.25 -6.54 -9.21
N ASP A 283 26.03 -7.05 -9.47
CA ASP A 283 25.89 -8.27 -10.29
C ASP A 283 24.57 -8.49 -11.08
N ASP A 284 23.65 -7.54 -11.22
CA ASP A 284 22.37 -7.81 -11.92
C ASP A 284 22.19 -7.12 -13.30
N GLY A 285 23.12 -6.27 -13.72
CA GLY A 285 23.18 -5.71 -15.09
C GLY A 285 22.00 -4.83 -15.54
N PHE A 286 20.97 -4.64 -14.70
CA PHE A 286 19.69 -4.02 -15.09
C PHE A 286 19.04 -3.12 -14.00
N SER A 287 19.58 -3.09 -12.77
CA SER A 287 19.01 -2.34 -11.63
C SER A 287 19.02 -0.81 -11.77
N TRP A 288 19.89 -0.23 -12.60
CA TRP A 288 20.00 1.24 -12.74
C TRP A 288 18.75 1.89 -13.38
N ALA A 289 17.89 1.12 -14.04
CA ALA A 289 16.77 1.65 -14.82
C ALA A 289 15.49 1.97 -14.01
N LEU A 290 15.47 1.78 -12.68
CA LEU A 290 14.26 1.95 -11.87
C LEU A 290 14.44 2.74 -10.55
N ARG A 291 15.65 3.24 -10.25
CA ARG A 291 15.90 3.97 -9.00
C ARG A 291 15.68 5.47 -9.17
N THR A 292 15.11 6.10 -8.15
CA THR A 292 14.87 7.54 -8.10
C THR A 292 15.94 8.24 -7.26
N ASP A 293 16.19 9.52 -7.52
CA ASP A 293 17.08 10.35 -6.68
C ASP A 293 16.66 10.39 -5.20
N GLU A 294 15.40 10.04 -4.90
CA GLU A 294 14.90 9.96 -3.52
C GLU A 294 15.37 8.70 -2.79
N ASP A 295 15.63 7.59 -3.49
CA ASP A 295 16.07 6.34 -2.87
C ASP A 295 17.47 6.49 -2.28
N VAL A 296 18.36 7.20 -2.98
CA VAL A 296 19.76 7.44 -2.56
C VAL A 296 19.85 8.25 -1.26
N LYS A 297 18.79 8.98 -0.87
CA LYS A 297 18.77 9.74 0.38
C LYS A 297 18.64 8.86 1.62
N TRP A 298 18.18 7.63 1.49
CA TRP A 298 17.95 6.74 2.63
C TRP A 298 19.08 5.73 2.80
N THR A 299 19.36 5.33 4.04
CA THR A 299 20.17 4.12 4.30
C THR A 299 19.57 2.94 3.53
N PRO A 300 20.37 2.21 2.71
CA PRO A 300 19.86 1.07 1.97
C PRO A 300 19.19 0.05 2.88
N GLY A 301 18.12 -0.59 2.41
CA GLY A 301 17.35 -1.55 3.22
C GLY A 301 18.22 -2.69 3.81
N LYS A 302 19.24 -3.14 3.07
CA LYS A 302 20.23 -4.14 3.54
C LYS A 302 21.16 -3.62 4.65
N GLN A 303 21.34 -2.31 4.75
CA GLN A 303 22.17 -1.64 5.75
C GLN A 303 21.36 -1.04 6.91
N ALA A 304 20.03 -1.17 6.90
CA ALA A 304 19.17 -0.72 7.99
C ALA A 304 19.53 -1.47 9.29
N VAL A 305 19.77 -0.72 10.36
CA VAL A 305 20.22 -1.29 11.65
C VAL A 305 19.00 -1.82 12.39
N ARG A 306 18.97 -3.13 12.67
CA ARG A 306 17.82 -3.80 13.33
C ARG A 306 18.21 -4.72 14.49
N ASP A 307 19.48 -5.06 14.61
CA ASP A 307 20.00 -5.88 15.70
C ASP A 307 20.26 -5.00 16.94
N ILE A 308 19.19 -4.40 17.46
CA ILE A 308 19.23 -3.52 18.64
C ILE A 308 18.40 -4.17 19.74
N GLY A 309 19.05 -4.52 20.84
CA GLY A 309 18.40 -5.04 22.05
C GLY A 309 17.87 -3.92 22.94
N ALA A 310 16.77 -4.16 23.65
CA ALA A 310 16.26 -3.25 24.67
C ALA A 310 16.39 -3.90 26.05
N VAL A 311 16.97 -3.17 27.00
CA VAL A 311 17.13 -3.61 28.39
C VAL A 311 16.41 -2.63 29.29
N LEU A 312 15.56 -3.14 30.19
CA LEU A 312 14.85 -2.33 31.17
C LEU A 312 15.15 -2.86 32.57
N ASP A 313 15.74 -2.01 33.42
CA ASP A 313 16.12 -2.38 34.79
C ASP A 313 17.03 -3.62 34.82
N GLY A 314 18.01 -3.66 33.91
CA GLY A 314 18.96 -4.76 33.72
C GLY A 314 18.36 -6.04 33.13
N LYS A 315 17.08 -6.04 32.71
CA LYS A 315 16.40 -7.21 32.13
C LYS A 315 16.11 -7.00 30.65
N GLN A 316 16.39 -8.02 29.85
CA GLN A 316 16.06 -8.03 28.42
C GLN A 316 14.56 -7.88 28.19
N VAL A 317 14.19 -6.94 27.32
CA VAL A 317 12.81 -6.72 26.89
C VAL A 317 12.55 -7.54 25.63
N ASN A 318 11.86 -8.66 25.80
CA ASN A 318 11.50 -9.52 24.68
C ASN A 318 10.33 -8.96 23.85
N GLY A 319 10.29 -9.34 22.57
CA GLY A 319 9.16 -9.05 21.69
C GLY A 319 9.07 -7.60 21.20
N VAL A 320 10.15 -6.82 21.33
CA VAL A 320 10.28 -5.48 20.74
C VAL A 320 11.33 -5.54 19.64
N GLN A 321 10.96 -5.07 18.44
CA GLN A 321 11.86 -4.88 17.33
C GLN A 321 12.20 -3.40 17.23
N LEU A 322 13.49 -3.10 17.33
CA LEU A 322 14.03 -1.75 17.17
C LEU A 322 14.71 -1.63 15.81
N GLY A 323 14.61 -0.46 15.21
CA GLY A 323 15.22 -0.18 13.91
C GLY A 323 15.71 1.25 13.82
N LEU A 324 16.81 1.47 13.11
CA LEU A 324 17.40 2.77 12.87
C LEU A 324 17.85 2.91 11.41
N VAL A 325 17.42 3.98 10.75
CA VAL A 325 17.85 4.36 9.40
C VAL A 325 18.19 5.84 9.34
N ALA A 326 19.08 6.24 8.43
CA ALA A 326 19.37 7.63 8.13
C ALA A 326 18.55 8.13 6.94
N TYR A 327 18.22 9.43 6.97
CA TYR A 327 17.76 10.17 5.81
C TYR A 327 18.65 11.40 5.61
N GLU A 328 19.22 11.50 4.42
CA GLU A 328 20.29 12.45 4.09
C GLU A 328 21.41 12.42 5.15
N HIS A 329 22.10 13.53 5.33
CA HIS A 329 23.15 13.65 6.33
C HIS A 329 22.62 13.87 7.75
N ASP A 330 21.47 14.48 7.91
CA ASP A 330 21.09 15.10 9.19
C ASP A 330 19.99 14.40 9.95
N PHE A 331 19.27 13.46 9.35
CA PHE A 331 18.11 12.83 9.98
C PHE A 331 18.37 11.36 10.30
N LEU A 332 17.82 10.95 11.44
CA LEU A 332 17.73 9.57 11.88
C LEU A 332 16.26 9.24 12.15
N PHE A 333 15.79 8.13 11.61
CA PHE A 333 14.48 7.56 11.94
C PHE A 333 14.67 6.32 12.79
N ALA A 334 14.13 6.38 14.00
CA ALA A 334 14.03 5.22 14.88
C ALA A 334 12.62 4.65 14.83
N THR A 335 12.51 3.33 14.84
CA THR A 335 11.24 2.61 14.95
C THR A 335 11.29 1.63 16.10
N ALA A 336 10.19 1.52 16.85
CA ALA A 336 9.99 0.52 17.89
C ALA A 336 8.66 -0.18 17.66
N MET A 337 8.67 -1.51 17.56
CA MET A 337 7.50 -2.30 17.17
C MET A 337 7.34 -3.52 18.06
N ARG A 338 6.13 -3.76 18.56
CA ARG A 338 5.76 -4.97 19.32
C ARG A 338 4.58 -5.66 18.66
N GLY A 339 4.60 -6.98 18.64
CA GLY A 339 3.54 -7.80 18.03
C GLY A 339 3.57 -7.81 16.49
N VAL A 340 4.62 -7.24 15.89
CA VAL A 340 4.85 -7.24 14.45
C VAL A 340 6.05 -8.11 14.14
N VAL A 341 5.94 -8.94 13.11
CA VAL A 341 7.07 -9.67 12.53
C VAL A 341 7.25 -9.16 11.11
N GLU A 342 8.30 -8.38 10.89
CA GLU A 342 8.72 -8.04 9.54
C GLU A 342 9.34 -9.27 8.86
N GLN A 343 9.11 -9.46 7.56
CA GLN A 343 9.81 -10.50 6.81
C GLN A 343 11.32 -10.23 6.83
N ALA A 344 12.11 -11.27 7.09
CA ALA A 344 13.56 -11.22 6.91
C ALA A 344 13.87 -10.86 5.45
N GLY A 345 14.61 -9.75 5.24
CA GLY A 345 14.86 -9.19 3.90
C GLY A 345 13.69 -8.41 3.28
N GLY A 346 12.62 -8.13 4.04
CA GLY A 346 11.49 -7.32 3.59
C GLY A 346 11.83 -5.84 3.38
N ASP A 347 11.01 -5.18 2.55
CA ASP A 347 11.25 -3.88 1.92
C ASP A 347 11.79 -2.81 2.88
N THR A 348 11.09 -2.24 3.85
CA THR A 348 11.60 -1.14 4.72
C THR A 348 11.99 0.18 4.05
N SER A 349 11.86 0.29 2.72
CA SER A 349 11.90 1.60 2.09
C SER A 349 10.84 2.52 2.68
N TRP A 350 11.21 3.80 2.80
CA TRP A 350 10.30 4.85 3.16
C TRP A 350 9.74 5.43 1.88
N ARG A 351 8.43 5.34 1.69
CA ARG A 351 7.79 5.92 0.50
C ARG A 351 7.51 7.40 0.76
N LYS A 352 8.06 8.25 -0.09
CA LYS A 352 7.72 9.68 -0.13
C LYS A 352 6.30 9.84 -0.62
N LEU A 353 5.52 10.68 0.04
CA LEU A 353 4.20 11.10 -0.42
C LEU A 353 4.22 12.58 -0.78
N ASP A 354 3.62 12.88 -1.93
CA ASP A 354 3.41 14.23 -2.42
C ASP A 354 1.97 14.69 -2.23
N PHE A 355 1.78 16.00 -1.97
CA PHE A 355 0.45 16.54 -1.75
C PHE A 355 -0.44 16.42 -2.98
N ASP A 356 0.08 16.69 -4.18
CA ASP A 356 -0.74 16.76 -5.38
C ASP A 356 -0.94 15.39 -6.05
N ASN A 357 0.08 14.54 -6.00
CA ASN A 357 0.07 13.26 -6.71
C ASN A 357 -0.45 12.09 -5.86
N ASP A 358 -0.22 12.09 -4.54
CA ASP A 358 -0.63 10.99 -3.66
C ASP A 358 -1.84 11.36 -2.80
N ILE A 359 -1.79 12.51 -2.11
CA ILE A 359 -2.75 12.84 -1.05
C ILE A 359 -4.01 13.50 -1.61
N ARG A 360 -3.87 14.52 -2.47
CA ARG A 360 -5.00 15.24 -3.07
C ARG A 360 -6.00 14.32 -3.78
N PRO A 361 -5.57 13.29 -4.54
CA PRO A 361 -6.50 12.36 -5.17
C PRO A 361 -7.40 11.64 -4.17
N CYS A 362 -6.83 11.25 -3.03
CA CYS A 362 -7.56 10.61 -1.94
C CYS A 362 -8.47 11.62 -1.24
N ALA A 363 -7.93 12.79 -0.92
CA ALA A 363 -8.59 13.81 -0.10
C ALA A 363 -9.77 14.52 -0.81
N GLU A 364 -9.65 14.75 -2.12
CA GLU A 364 -10.68 15.39 -2.93
C GLU A 364 -11.57 14.37 -3.67
N GLY A 365 -11.30 13.07 -3.55
CA GLY A 365 -11.96 12.02 -4.34
C GLY A 365 -11.61 12.06 -5.84
N ARG A 366 -10.56 12.78 -6.22
CA ARG A 366 -10.17 12.97 -7.63
C ARG A 366 -9.12 11.96 -8.04
N CYS A 367 -9.49 10.91 -8.76
CA CYS A 367 -8.50 9.97 -9.30
C CYS A 367 -7.58 10.66 -10.33
N SER A 368 -6.36 11.04 -9.94
CA SER A 368 -5.36 11.69 -10.81
C SER A 368 -5.08 10.87 -12.08
N LEU A 369 -5.10 9.54 -11.99
CA LEU A 369 -4.95 8.65 -13.14
C LEU A 369 -6.09 8.77 -14.17
N ALA A 370 -7.33 8.95 -13.71
CA ALA A 370 -8.47 9.17 -14.60
C ALA A 370 -8.35 10.53 -15.31
N GLN A 371 -7.91 11.56 -14.57
CA GLN A 371 -7.64 12.87 -15.15
C GLN A 371 -6.45 12.85 -16.12
N HIS A 372 -5.42 12.04 -15.85
CA HIS A 372 -4.31 11.82 -16.78
C HIS A 372 -4.82 11.18 -18.07
N THR A 373 -5.73 10.20 -17.98
CA THR A 373 -6.36 9.61 -19.18
C THR A 373 -7.16 10.65 -19.96
N VAL A 374 -7.89 11.55 -19.28
CA VAL A 374 -8.58 12.69 -19.93
C VAL A 374 -7.56 13.57 -20.66
N THR A 375 -6.46 13.93 -20.01
CA THR A 375 -5.38 14.72 -20.62
C THR A 375 -4.80 14.02 -21.85
N MET A 376 -4.52 12.72 -21.77
CA MET A 376 -4.03 11.92 -22.91
C MET A 376 -5.00 11.98 -24.10
N ILE A 377 -6.31 11.83 -23.84
CA ILE A 377 -7.35 11.88 -24.88
C ILE A 377 -7.44 13.29 -25.50
N SER A 378 -7.39 14.34 -24.68
CA SER A 378 -7.45 15.73 -25.16
C SER A 378 -6.19 16.16 -25.92
N GLN A 379 -5.03 15.57 -25.61
CA GLN A 379 -3.77 15.84 -26.31
C GLN A 379 -3.61 15.01 -27.58
N GLN A 380 -4.32 13.89 -27.72
CA GLN A 380 -4.32 13.11 -28.96
C GLN A 380 -4.92 13.94 -30.10
N THR A 381 -4.04 14.37 -31.00
CA THR A 381 -4.39 15.06 -32.25
C THR A 381 -4.36 14.02 -33.37
N THR A 382 -5.41 13.21 -33.52
CA THR A 382 -5.39 12.12 -34.52
C THR A 382 -6.62 12.11 -35.41
N GLY A 383 -6.49 12.78 -36.56
CA GLY A 383 -7.35 12.59 -37.73
C GLY A 383 -8.31 13.73 -38.05
N PRO A 384 -9.13 13.59 -39.11
CA PRO A 384 -10.02 14.64 -39.65
C PRO A 384 -11.13 15.10 -38.71
N THR A 385 -11.20 14.58 -37.48
CA THR A 385 -12.25 14.85 -36.48
C THR A 385 -11.81 15.76 -35.32
N GLY A 386 -10.53 16.18 -35.27
CA GLY A 386 -10.00 17.06 -34.22
C GLY A 386 -9.48 16.32 -32.97
N SER A 387 -9.29 17.04 -31.87
CA SER A 387 -8.85 16.49 -30.57
C SER A 387 -9.98 15.73 -29.87
N GLY A 388 -9.66 14.59 -29.24
CA GLY A 388 -10.64 13.82 -28.46
C GLY A 388 -11.19 14.59 -27.24
N SER A 389 -12.43 14.29 -26.85
CA SER A 389 -13.06 14.85 -25.64
C SER A 389 -13.34 13.74 -24.63
N ALA A 390 -13.00 13.99 -23.35
CA ALA A 390 -13.23 13.05 -22.27
C ALA A 390 -13.55 13.79 -20.96
N VAL A 391 -14.18 13.09 -20.02
CA VAL A 391 -14.45 13.57 -18.66
C VAL A 391 -14.17 12.43 -17.68
N ALA A 392 -13.50 12.74 -16.58
CA ALA A 392 -13.29 11.80 -15.49
C ALA A 392 -14.45 11.94 -14.49
N MET A 393 -14.94 10.80 -13.99
CA MET A 393 -16.02 10.76 -13.02
C MET A 393 -15.78 9.65 -12.02
N GLN A 394 -15.94 9.96 -10.75
CA GLN A 394 -15.93 8.98 -9.67
C GLN A 394 -17.28 8.25 -9.63
N ALA A 395 -17.25 6.93 -9.54
CA ALA A 395 -18.43 6.10 -9.34
C ALA A 395 -18.04 4.75 -8.72
N ASP A 396 -18.86 4.25 -7.79
CA ASP A 396 -18.83 2.85 -7.37
C ASP A 396 -19.85 2.06 -8.20
N VAL A 397 -19.36 1.23 -9.12
CA VAL A 397 -20.23 0.44 -10.02
C VAL A 397 -20.95 -0.72 -9.32
N SER A 398 -20.66 -0.98 -8.05
CA SER A 398 -21.50 -1.87 -7.22
C SER A 398 -22.74 -1.18 -6.65
N VAL A 399 -22.81 0.16 -6.75
CA VAL A 399 -23.94 0.97 -6.30
C VAL A 399 -24.78 1.39 -7.51
N GLU A 400 -26.02 0.93 -7.56
CA GLU A 400 -26.90 1.15 -8.72
C GLU A 400 -27.13 2.64 -9.05
N ALA A 401 -27.27 3.49 -8.02
CA ALA A 401 -27.47 4.93 -8.19
C ALA A 401 -26.28 5.59 -8.91
N ASP A 402 -25.06 5.11 -8.66
CA ASP A 402 -23.85 5.59 -9.31
C ASP A 402 -23.80 5.13 -10.78
N CYS A 403 -24.16 3.88 -11.09
CA CYS A 403 -24.30 3.41 -12.46
C CYS A 403 -25.28 4.27 -13.28
N LYS A 404 -26.43 4.60 -12.70
CA LYS A 404 -27.41 5.49 -13.34
C LYS A 404 -26.83 6.87 -13.61
N ARG A 405 -26.23 7.47 -12.59
CA ARG A 405 -25.59 8.79 -12.68
C ARG A 405 -24.53 8.82 -13.77
N VAL A 406 -23.72 7.77 -13.90
CA VAL A 406 -22.67 7.68 -14.93
C VAL A 406 -23.26 7.77 -16.34
N VAL A 407 -24.34 7.02 -16.60
CA VAL A 407 -25.02 7.02 -17.90
C VAL A 407 -25.72 8.36 -18.16
N ASP A 408 -26.41 8.91 -17.16
CA ASP A 408 -27.10 10.21 -17.28
C ASP A 408 -26.10 11.35 -17.58
N SER A 409 -24.98 11.41 -16.87
CA SER A 409 -23.94 12.41 -17.12
C SER A 409 -23.28 12.23 -18.49
N THR A 410 -23.16 10.99 -18.98
CA THR A 410 -22.67 10.73 -20.34
C THR A 410 -23.64 11.30 -21.39
N LEU A 411 -24.95 11.11 -21.20
CA LEU A 411 -25.98 11.67 -22.06
C LEU A 411 -26.02 13.19 -22.00
N GLU A 412 -25.93 13.79 -20.81
CA GLU A 412 -25.87 15.24 -20.64
C GLU A 412 -24.66 15.84 -21.36
N ARG A 413 -23.49 15.20 -21.23
CA ARG A 413 -22.23 15.73 -21.77
C ARG A 413 -22.06 15.50 -23.27
N PHE A 414 -22.41 14.31 -23.75
CA PHE A 414 -22.10 13.87 -25.12
C PHE A 414 -23.35 13.66 -25.98
N GLY A 415 -24.56 13.76 -25.41
CA GLY A 415 -25.84 13.64 -26.11
C GLY A 415 -26.28 12.21 -26.43
N ARG A 416 -25.37 11.23 -26.37
CA ARG A 416 -25.62 9.83 -26.72
C ARG A 416 -24.70 8.87 -25.97
N VAL A 417 -25.08 7.60 -25.95
CA VAL A 417 -24.27 6.48 -25.45
C VAL A 417 -24.15 5.45 -26.55
N ASP A 418 -22.95 5.28 -27.09
CA ASP A 418 -22.68 4.33 -28.18
C ASP A 418 -22.01 3.06 -27.69
N ILE A 419 -21.12 3.21 -26.71
CA ILE A 419 -20.18 2.18 -26.29
C ILE A 419 -20.23 2.08 -24.77
N LEU A 420 -20.35 0.86 -24.27
CA LEU A 420 -20.13 0.54 -22.85
C LEU A 420 -18.99 -0.47 -22.74
N CYS A 421 -17.90 -0.08 -22.09
CA CYS A 421 -16.79 -0.98 -21.77
C CYS A 421 -16.83 -1.33 -20.27
N ASN A 422 -17.30 -2.52 -19.94
CA ASN A 422 -17.31 -3.02 -18.56
C ASN A 422 -15.95 -3.61 -18.19
N ASN A 423 -15.08 -2.79 -17.57
CA ASN A 423 -13.70 -3.15 -17.26
C ASN A 423 -13.43 -3.47 -15.78
N VAL A 424 -14.24 -2.94 -14.85
CA VAL A 424 -14.01 -3.08 -13.40
C VAL A 424 -14.00 -4.54 -12.97
N GLY A 425 -13.07 -4.91 -12.08
CA GLY A 425 -13.04 -6.21 -11.42
C GLY A 425 -11.95 -6.33 -10.35
N VAL A 426 -12.12 -7.32 -9.46
CA VAL A 426 -11.24 -7.62 -8.33
C VAL A 426 -10.91 -9.11 -8.26
N GLY A 427 -9.75 -9.47 -7.68
CA GLY A 427 -9.28 -10.86 -7.53
C GLY A 427 -10.05 -11.71 -6.53
N GLY A 428 -10.75 -11.08 -5.58
CA GLY A 428 -11.52 -11.75 -4.53
C GLY A 428 -10.71 -12.22 -3.32
N PRO A 429 -11.39 -12.77 -2.31
CA PRO A 429 -10.74 -13.32 -1.12
C PRO A 429 -9.90 -14.57 -1.45
N PRO A 430 -8.83 -14.84 -0.69
CA PRO A 430 -8.11 -16.11 -0.78
C PRO A 430 -8.97 -17.25 -0.24
N GLY A 431 -8.56 -18.49 -0.53
CA GLY A 431 -9.19 -19.69 0.01
C GLY A 431 -9.83 -20.57 -1.05
N THR A 432 -10.02 -21.82 -0.65
CA THR A 432 -10.78 -22.86 -1.35
C THR A 432 -12.26 -22.78 -0.99
N ALA A 433 -13.07 -23.70 -1.52
CA ALA A 433 -14.48 -23.80 -1.15
C ALA A 433 -14.73 -24.11 0.35
N VAL A 434 -13.70 -24.55 1.09
CA VAL A 434 -13.83 -24.90 2.52
C VAL A 434 -13.67 -23.69 3.43
N ASP A 435 -12.79 -22.76 3.07
CA ASP A 435 -12.25 -21.70 3.92
C ASP A 435 -12.47 -20.29 3.37
N VAL A 436 -13.05 -20.16 2.18
CA VAL A 436 -13.38 -18.85 1.60
C VAL A 436 -14.40 -18.10 2.47
N ASP A 437 -14.13 -16.82 2.72
CA ASP A 437 -15.10 -15.91 3.32
C ASP A 437 -16.25 -15.66 2.33
N MET A 438 -17.43 -16.17 2.66
CA MET A 438 -18.62 -16.07 1.82
C MET A 438 -19.16 -14.64 1.66
N ALA A 439 -18.97 -13.77 2.65
CA ALA A 439 -19.39 -12.37 2.55
C ALA A 439 -18.48 -11.60 1.59
N GLN A 440 -17.17 -11.81 1.68
CA GLN A 440 -16.21 -11.26 0.71
C GLN A 440 -16.39 -11.83 -0.69
N TRP A 441 -16.72 -13.12 -0.79
CA TRP A 441 -17.03 -13.76 -2.06
C TRP A 441 -18.26 -13.13 -2.72
N ALA A 442 -19.35 -12.93 -1.96
CA ALA A 442 -20.58 -12.30 -2.46
C ALA A 442 -20.32 -10.87 -2.96
N ARG A 443 -19.62 -10.05 -2.16
CA ARG A 443 -19.18 -8.69 -2.57
C ARG A 443 -18.36 -8.72 -3.87
N GLY A 444 -17.48 -9.71 -3.99
CA GLY A 444 -16.69 -9.92 -5.19
C GLY A 444 -17.54 -10.20 -6.45
N MET A 445 -18.64 -10.95 -6.30
CA MET A 445 -19.59 -11.21 -7.39
C MET A 445 -20.40 -9.96 -7.76
N GLU A 446 -20.77 -9.15 -6.75
CA GLU A 446 -21.43 -7.86 -6.97
C GLU A 446 -20.54 -6.94 -7.83
N VAL A 447 -19.25 -6.84 -7.49
CA VAL A 447 -18.29 -6.02 -8.22
C VAL A 447 -17.97 -6.59 -9.61
N ASN A 448 -17.70 -7.88 -9.74
CA ASN A 448 -17.23 -8.46 -11.00
C ASN A 448 -18.32 -8.76 -12.02
N VAL A 449 -19.57 -8.96 -11.57
CA VAL A 449 -20.67 -9.44 -12.43
C VAL A 449 -21.88 -8.52 -12.34
N ALA A 450 -22.41 -8.27 -11.13
CA ALA A 450 -23.65 -7.50 -10.98
C ALA A 450 -23.49 -6.05 -11.47
N SER A 451 -22.32 -5.45 -11.23
CA SER A 451 -21.97 -4.11 -11.73
C SER A 451 -22.15 -3.96 -13.25
N MET A 452 -21.79 -4.97 -14.02
CA MET A 452 -21.95 -4.97 -15.48
C MET A 452 -23.42 -4.96 -15.89
N VAL A 453 -24.25 -5.70 -15.14
CA VAL A 453 -25.70 -5.71 -15.33
C VAL A 453 -26.30 -4.36 -14.96
N MET A 454 -25.88 -3.74 -13.86
CA MET A 454 -26.35 -2.41 -13.45
C MET A 454 -25.97 -1.33 -14.47
N MET A 455 -24.75 -1.34 -15.00
CA MET A 455 -24.35 -0.43 -16.08
C MET A 455 -25.18 -0.66 -17.34
N ALA A 456 -25.36 -1.92 -17.76
CA ALA A 456 -26.16 -2.26 -18.95
C ALA A 456 -27.64 -1.86 -18.80
N LYS A 457 -28.21 -2.01 -17.60
CA LYS A 457 -29.60 -1.62 -17.27
C LYS A 457 -29.92 -0.18 -17.66
N TYR A 458 -28.96 0.73 -17.52
CA TYR A 458 -29.12 2.14 -17.88
C TYR A 458 -28.56 2.47 -19.28
N ALA A 459 -27.46 1.85 -19.68
CA ALA A 459 -26.84 2.10 -20.98
C ALA A 459 -27.68 1.59 -22.16
N ILE A 460 -28.34 0.43 -22.04
CA ILE A 460 -29.13 -0.16 -23.13
C ILE A 460 -30.32 0.74 -23.51
N PRO A 461 -31.16 1.24 -22.58
CA PRO A 461 -32.19 2.24 -22.92
C PRO A 461 -31.64 3.50 -23.58
N ALA A 462 -30.42 3.93 -23.23
CA ALA A 462 -29.75 5.04 -23.90
C ALA A 462 -29.35 4.67 -25.35
N MET A 463 -28.73 3.51 -25.55
CA MET A 463 -28.36 2.99 -26.88
C MET A 463 -29.59 2.81 -27.78
N LEU A 464 -30.72 2.30 -27.26
CA LEU A 464 -31.95 2.12 -28.03
C LEU A 464 -32.48 3.41 -28.66
N ARG A 465 -32.18 4.58 -28.08
CA ARG A 465 -32.57 5.89 -28.64
C ARG A 465 -31.71 6.30 -29.84
N ASN A 466 -30.54 5.69 -30.04
CA ASN A 466 -29.69 5.99 -31.19
C ASN A 466 -30.37 5.53 -32.49
N GLN A 467 -30.30 6.37 -33.52
CA GLN A 467 -30.82 6.05 -34.85
C GLN A 467 -29.82 5.21 -35.64
N ILE A 468 -30.30 4.19 -36.35
CA ILE A 468 -29.50 3.44 -37.33
C ILE A 468 -29.70 4.16 -38.68
N GLY A 469 -28.63 4.65 -39.28
CA GLY A 469 -28.71 5.36 -40.57
C GLY A 469 -28.93 4.40 -41.74
N SER A 470 -29.68 4.84 -42.77
CA SER A 470 -29.85 4.07 -44.01
C SER A 470 -28.70 4.27 -45.02
N THR A 471 -27.84 5.29 -44.79
CA THR A 471 -26.76 5.70 -45.70
C THR A 471 -25.48 6.18 -44.99
N THR A 472 -25.39 6.09 -43.66
CA THR A 472 -24.20 6.50 -42.88
C THR A 472 -23.48 5.32 -42.25
N ALA A 473 -22.19 5.51 -41.96
CA ALA A 473 -21.22 4.54 -41.43
C ALA A 473 -21.49 4.00 -40.00
N THR A 474 -22.75 3.95 -39.54
CA THR A 474 -23.12 3.42 -38.22
C THR A 474 -24.25 2.42 -38.38
N THR A 475 -23.89 1.12 -38.33
CA THR A 475 -24.79 0.00 -38.65
C THR A 475 -25.56 -0.56 -37.45
N TYR A 476 -25.30 -0.05 -36.24
CA TYR A 476 -25.86 -0.54 -34.97
C TYR A 476 -26.20 0.62 -34.02
N ARG A 477 -27.08 0.36 -33.05
CA ARG A 477 -27.50 1.31 -32.01
C ARG A 477 -26.50 1.43 -30.88
N GLY A 478 -25.73 0.38 -30.60
CA GLY A 478 -24.68 0.42 -29.58
C GLY A 478 -23.83 -0.85 -29.54
N CYS A 479 -22.74 -0.80 -28.79
CA CYS A 479 -21.85 -1.92 -28.54
C CYS A 479 -21.46 -1.99 -27.06
N ILE A 480 -21.50 -3.19 -26.48
CA ILE A 480 -21.03 -3.48 -25.13
C ILE A 480 -19.83 -4.43 -25.23
N VAL A 481 -18.74 -4.07 -24.57
CA VAL A 481 -17.56 -4.94 -24.43
C VAL A 481 -17.31 -5.22 -22.96
N ASN A 482 -17.41 -6.49 -22.56
CA ASN A 482 -17.14 -6.94 -21.20
C ASN A 482 -15.72 -7.48 -21.06
N MET A 483 -15.05 -7.19 -19.94
CA MET A 483 -13.74 -7.76 -19.62
C MET A 483 -13.86 -9.04 -18.79
N SER A 484 -13.61 -10.18 -19.44
CA SER A 484 -13.43 -11.48 -18.78
C SER A 484 -11.93 -11.75 -18.51
N SER A 485 -11.48 -13.00 -18.66
CA SER A 485 -10.10 -13.45 -18.51
C SER A 485 -9.97 -14.87 -19.07
N VAL A 486 -8.76 -15.28 -19.46
CA VAL A 486 -8.47 -16.70 -19.72
C VAL A 486 -8.81 -17.61 -18.54
N ALA A 487 -8.75 -17.10 -17.30
CA ALA A 487 -9.20 -17.82 -16.11
C ALA A 487 -10.70 -18.12 -16.12
N GLY A 488 -11.51 -17.31 -16.81
CA GLY A 488 -12.95 -17.53 -16.96
C GLY A 488 -13.32 -18.63 -17.96
N ILE A 489 -12.40 -18.98 -18.88
CA ILE A 489 -12.63 -20.02 -19.90
C ILE A 489 -11.85 -21.32 -19.63
N ARG A 490 -10.74 -21.28 -18.88
CA ARG A 490 -9.98 -22.48 -18.47
C ARG A 490 -10.19 -22.88 -17.01
N GLY A 491 -10.63 -21.95 -16.16
CA GLY A 491 -10.53 -22.08 -14.71
C GLY A 491 -9.10 -21.85 -14.19
N GLY A 492 -8.90 -22.05 -12.89
CA GLY A 492 -7.57 -22.08 -12.26
C GLY A 492 -6.95 -20.71 -11.94
N THR A 493 -7.04 -20.33 -10.67
CA THR A 493 -6.24 -19.30 -9.98
C THR A 493 -6.21 -19.70 -8.50
N PRO A 494 -5.33 -19.14 -7.63
CA PRO A 494 -5.38 -19.47 -6.21
C PRO A 494 -6.69 -19.03 -5.50
N SER A 495 -7.55 -18.21 -6.12
CA SER A 495 -8.86 -17.82 -5.57
C SER A 495 -10.04 -18.49 -6.30
N LEU A 496 -11.12 -18.77 -5.57
CA LEU A 496 -12.36 -19.34 -6.13
C LEU A 496 -13.20 -18.29 -6.87
N LEU A 497 -13.21 -17.04 -6.39
CA LEU A 497 -14.05 -15.98 -6.95
C LEU A 497 -13.67 -15.63 -8.38
N TYR A 498 -12.40 -15.35 -8.65
CA TYR A 498 -11.99 -14.74 -9.91
C TYR A 498 -12.34 -15.58 -11.15
N PRO A 499 -11.96 -16.87 -11.25
CA PRO A 499 -12.31 -17.70 -12.41
C PRO A 499 -13.83 -17.90 -12.52
N THR A 500 -14.53 -18.07 -11.39
CA THR A 500 -15.99 -18.24 -11.35
C THR A 500 -16.70 -17.00 -11.88
N SER A 501 -16.37 -15.82 -11.35
CA SER A 501 -16.96 -14.55 -11.77
C SER A 501 -16.63 -14.22 -13.22
N LYS A 502 -15.39 -14.45 -13.69
CA LYS A 502 -15.02 -14.22 -15.09
C LYS A 502 -15.67 -15.23 -16.04
N GLY A 503 -15.91 -16.47 -15.62
CA GLY A 503 -16.74 -17.43 -16.34
C GLY A 503 -18.21 -17.00 -16.42
N ALA A 504 -18.74 -16.42 -15.35
CA ALA A 504 -20.08 -15.81 -15.36
C ALA A 504 -20.15 -14.65 -16.38
N VAL A 505 -19.13 -13.80 -16.48
CA VAL A 505 -19.05 -12.71 -17.48
C VAL A 505 -19.10 -13.25 -18.92
N VAL A 506 -18.46 -14.39 -19.21
CA VAL A 506 -18.51 -15.02 -20.54
C VAL A 506 -19.95 -15.35 -20.93
N ASN A 507 -20.70 -16.02 -20.05
CA ASN A 507 -22.09 -16.37 -20.34
C ASN A 507 -23.05 -15.18 -20.23
N LEU A 508 -22.79 -14.21 -19.34
CA LEU A 508 -23.53 -12.95 -19.27
C LEU A 508 -23.46 -12.21 -20.62
N THR A 509 -22.28 -12.19 -21.25
CA THR A 509 -22.08 -11.59 -22.58
C THR A 509 -22.98 -12.24 -23.63
N ARG A 510 -23.00 -13.57 -23.69
CA ARG A 510 -23.85 -14.32 -24.62
C ARG A 510 -25.34 -14.09 -24.37
N ALA A 511 -25.76 -14.07 -23.11
CA ALA A 511 -27.15 -13.80 -22.73
C ALA A 511 -27.58 -12.39 -23.17
N MET A 512 -26.76 -11.36 -22.89
CA MET A 512 -27.06 -9.99 -23.30
C MET A 512 -27.06 -9.83 -24.83
N ALA A 513 -26.14 -10.49 -25.53
CA ALA A 513 -26.13 -10.53 -26.99
C ALA A 513 -27.44 -11.13 -27.54
N ALA A 514 -27.88 -12.27 -27.00
CA ALA A 514 -29.12 -12.92 -27.42
C ALA A 514 -30.36 -12.03 -27.20
N HIS A 515 -30.39 -11.27 -26.11
CA HIS A 515 -31.51 -10.38 -25.80
C HIS A 515 -31.58 -9.15 -26.71
N HIS A 516 -30.43 -8.54 -27.03
CA HIS A 516 -30.37 -7.21 -27.63
C HIS A 516 -29.85 -7.16 -29.07
N ALA A 517 -29.45 -8.29 -29.66
CA ALA A 517 -29.00 -8.33 -31.05
C ALA A 517 -30.07 -7.80 -32.03
N LYS A 518 -31.34 -8.19 -31.84
CA LYS A 518 -32.47 -7.71 -32.66
C LYS A 518 -32.72 -6.20 -32.51
N ASP A 519 -32.29 -5.63 -31.40
CA ASP A 519 -32.40 -4.20 -31.13
C ASP A 519 -31.26 -3.41 -31.80
N GLY A 520 -30.34 -4.11 -32.47
CA GLY A 520 -29.14 -3.52 -33.07
C GLY A 520 -28.08 -3.20 -32.04
N ILE A 521 -28.00 -3.91 -30.91
CA ILE A 521 -26.94 -3.75 -29.91
C ILE A 521 -26.06 -4.99 -29.91
N ARG A 522 -24.76 -4.81 -30.13
CA ARG A 522 -23.77 -5.90 -30.10
C ARG A 522 -23.19 -6.04 -28.70
N VAL A 523 -22.96 -7.26 -28.25
CA VAL A 523 -22.37 -7.51 -26.92
C VAL A 523 -21.29 -8.58 -27.05
N ASN A 524 -20.05 -8.22 -26.78
CA ASN A 524 -18.89 -9.12 -26.88
C ASN A 524 -18.06 -9.07 -25.59
N CYS A 525 -17.15 -10.03 -25.44
CA CYS A 525 -16.22 -10.06 -24.33
C CYS A 525 -14.77 -10.19 -24.82
N VAL A 526 -13.83 -9.62 -24.07
CA VAL A 526 -12.39 -9.90 -24.24
C VAL A 526 -11.95 -10.80 -23.08
N CYS A 527 -11.12 -11.80 -23.37
CA CYS A 527 -10.53 -12.72 -22.40
C CYS A 527 -9.00 -12.53 -22.37
N PRO A 528 -8.47 -11.58 -21.58
CA PRO A 528 -7.03 -11.35 -21.48
C PRO A 528 -6.28 -12.48 -20.79
N GLY A 529 -5.07 -12.74 -21.25
CA GLY A 529 -4.07 -13.60 -20.63
C GLY A 529 -3.23 -12.91 -19.56
N MET A 530 -1.93 -13.20 -19.56
CA MET A 530 -0.99 -12.65 -18.58
C MET A 530 -0.59 -11.21 -18.95
N VAL A 531 -1.35 -10.24 -18.45
CA VAL A 531 -1.10 -8.80 -18.65
C VAL A 531 -0.38 -8.21 -17.44
N TYR A 532 0.68 -7.46 -17.67
CA TYR A 532 1.45 -6.75 -16.65
C TYR A 532 0.85 -5.37 -16.37
N THR A 533 0.14 -5.23 -15.25
CA THR A 533 -0.59 -4.01 -14.83
C THR A 533 -0.42 -3.77 -13.32
N PRO A 534 -0.77 -2.58 -12.79
CA PRO A 534 -0.69 -2.31 -11.35
C PRO A 534 -1.36 -3.36 -10.46
N MET A 535 -2.44 -4.00 -10.93
CA MET A 535 -3.12 -5.08 -10.21
C MET A 535 -2.21 -6.29 -9.96
N MET A 536 -1.21 -6.52 -10.82
CA MET A 536 -0.29 -7.65 -10.72
C MET A 536 0.98 -7.32 -9.94
N TYR A 537 1.65 -6.20 -10.23
CA TYR A 537 2.91 -5.86 -9.56
C TYR A 537 2.73 -5.10 -8.24
N GLY A 538 1.55 -4.53 -7.98
CA GLY A 538 1.27 -3.76 -6.77
C GLY A 538 1.35 -4.56 -5.46
N GLY A 539 1.36 -5.91 -5.55
CA GLY A 539 1.55 -6.81 -4.42
C GLY A 539 2.99 -7.29 -4.20
N GLY A 540 3.99 -6.75 -4.91
CA GLY A 540 5.40 -7.15 -4.77
C GLY A 540 5.74 -8.45 -5.51
N MET A 541 5.53 -8.46 -6.83
CA MET A 541 5.84 -9.62 -7.68
C MET A 541 7.35 -9.80 -7.85
N SER A 542 7.87 -11.00 -7.56
CA SER A 542 9.29 -11.32 -7.80
C SER A 542 9.62 -11.43 -9.30
N ALA A 543 10.89 -11.27 -9.64
CA ALA A 543 11.37 -11.40 -11.01
C ALA A 543 11.12 -12.81 -11.57
N GLU A 544 11.31 -13.84 -10.75
CA GLU A 544 11.07 -15.25 -11.10
C GLU A 544 9.59 -15.50 -11.35
N ALA A 545 8.71 -14.94 -10.51
CA ALA A 545 7.27 -15.05 -10.70
C ALA A 545 6.82 -14.36 -12.01
N ARG A 546 7.43 -13.23 -12.35
CA ARG A 546 7.19 -12.52 -13.60
C ARG A 546 7.67 -13.32 -14.81
N GLU A 547 8.87 -13.89 -14.73
CA GLU A 547 9.44 -14.71 -15.81
C GLU A 547 8.63 -15.99 -16.04
N ALA A 548 8.19 -16.64 -14.95
CA ALA A 548 7.29 -17.79 -15.03
C ALA A 548 5.95 -17.44 -15.71
N ARG A 549 5.46 -16.20 -15.59
CA ARG A 549 4.25 -15.75 -16.30
C ARG A 549 4.48 -15.59 -17.80
N LYS A 550 5.59 -14.97 -18.21
CA LYS A 550 5.96 -14.86 -19.64
C LYS A 550 6.02 -16.24 -20.29
N ASN A 551 6.69 -17.18 -19.64
CA ASN A 551 6.91 -18.55 -20.12
C ASN A 551 5.65 -19.42 -20.21
N ARG A 552 4.50 -18.96 -19.68
CA ARG A 552 3.21 -19.64 -19.89
C ARG A 552 2.59 -19.35 -21.25
N SER A 553 3.02 -18.28 -21.92
CA SER A 553 2.51 -17.88 -23.22
C SER A 553 3.38 -18.45 -24.35
N LEU A 554 2.78 -18.73 -25.51
CA LEU A 554 3.53 -19.22 -26.68
C LEU A 554 4.46 -18.17 -27.27
N LEU A 555 4.09 -16.89 -27.17
CA LEU A 555 4.95 -15.80 -27.60
C LEU A 555 6.04 -15.46 -26.56
N GLN A 556 6.02 -16.11 -25.39
CA GLN A 556 6.96 -15.92 -24.28
C GLN A 556 7.08 -14.45 -23.84
N VAL A 557 5.97 -13.72 -23.87
CA VAL A 557 5.88 -12.31 -23.47
C VAL A 557 4.67 -12.09 -22.55
N GLU A 558 4.75 -11.04 -21.72
CA GLU A 558 3.57 -10.51 -21.05
C GLU A 558 2.93 -9.41 -21.91
N GLY A 559 1.60 -9.38 -21.93
CA GLY A 559 0.87 -8.26 -22.51
C GLY A 559 0.85 -7.05 -21.57
N ASN A 560 0.39 -5.92 -22.08
CA ASN A 560 0.10 -4.70 -21.34
C ASN A 560 -1.33 -4.20 -21.63
N GLY A 561 -1.72 -3.07 -21.03
CA GLY A 561 -3.07 -2.52 -21.19
C GLY A 561 -3.44 -2.18 -22.64
N TRP A 562 -2.47 -1.83 -23.48
CA TRP A 562 -2.69 -1.50 -24.89
C TRP A 562 -2.99 -2.72 -25.76
N ASP A 563 -2.40 -3.88 -25.46
CA ASP A 563 -2.69 -5.13 -26.18
C ASP A 563 -4.17 -5.50 -26.03
N VAL A 564 -4.72 -5.33 -24.82
CA VAL A 564 -6.15 -5.50 -24.54
C VAL A 564 -6.97 -4.36 -25.14
N GLY A 565 -6.52 -3.11 -24.97
CA GLY A 565 -7.21 -1.92 -25.48
C GLY A 565 -7.43 -1.94 -27.00
N ALA A 566 -6.46 -2.43 -27.77
CA ALA A 566 -6.57 -2.58 -29.22
C ALA A 566 -7.69 -3.57 -29.61
N SER A 567 -7.82 -4.68 -28.88
CA SER A 567 -8.90 -5.66 -29.11
C SER A 567 -10.28 -5.10 -28.76
N ALA A 568 -10.39 -4.33 -27.66
CA ALA A 568 -11.62 -3.65 -27.30
C ALA A 568 -12.01 -2.61 -28.37
N ARG A 569 -11.04 -1.83 -28.86
CA ARG A 569 -11.23 -0.87 -29.97
C ARG A 569 -11.77 -1.55 -31.23
N PHE A 570 -11.23 -2.71 -31.60
CA PHE A 570 -11.73 -3.51 -32.73
C PHE A 570 -13.19 -3.93 -32.53
N LEU A 571 -13.54 -4.46 -31.35
CA LEU A 571 -14.90 -4.94 -31.05
C LEU A 571 -15.95 -3.81 -31.00
N VAL A 572 -15.55 -2.59 -30.71
CA VAL A 572 -16.44 -1.43 -30.77
C VAL A 572 -16.48 -0.78 -32.16
N GLY A 573 -15.52 -1.09 -33.04
CA GLY A 573 -15.44 -0.57 -34.41
C GLY A 573 -16.36 -1.27 -35.41
N GLU A 574 -16.53 -0.66 -36.59
CA GLU A 574 -17.34 -1.20 -37.69
C GLU A 574 -16.77 -2.50 -38.28
N GLU A 575 -15.47 -2.73 -38.14
CA GLU A 575 -14.80 -3.95 -38.58
C GLU A 575 -15.37 -5.20 -37.89
N SER A 576 -16.02 -5.01 -36.73
CA SER A 576 -16.67 -6.07 -35.95
C SER A 576 -18.21 -6.07 -36.10
N ARG A 577 -18.77 -5.41 -37.12
CA ARG A 577 -20.24 -5.30 -37.31
C ARG A 577 -20.99 -6.64 -37.35
N TRP A 578 -20.30 -7.73 -37.71
CA TRP A 578 -20.86 -9.08 -37.80
C TRP A 578 -20.48 -9.98 -36.61
N ILE A 579 -19.99 -9.39 -35.51
CA ILE A 579 -19.51 -10.09 -34.32
C ILE A 579 -20.36 -9.67 -33.12
N THR A 580 -21.10 -10.61 -32.54
CA THR A 580 -21.84 -10.45 -31.27
C THR A 580 -21.91 -11.79 -30.54
N GLY A 581 -21.90 -11.77 -29.20
CA GLY A 581 -21.84 -12.96 -28.34
C GLY A 581 -20.46 -13.62 -28.28
N GLU A 582 -19.46 -13.02 -28.93
CA GLU A 582 -18.12 -13.59 -29.05
C GLU A 582 -17.26 -13.29 -27.82
N CYS A 583 -16.33 -14.19 -27.50
CA CYS A 583 -15.36 -14.00 -26.44
C CYS A 583 -13.95 -14.10 -26.99
N LEU A 584 -13.42 -12.94 -27.37
CA LEU A 584 -12.13 -12.78 -28.03
C LEU A 584 -10.98 -13.00 -27.05
N VAL A 585 -10.19 -14.05 -27.27
CA VAL A 585 -9.02 -14.36 -26.43
C VAL A 585 -7.81 -13.53 -26.87
N VAL A 586 -7.16 -12.88 -25.90
CA VAL A 586 -5.95 -12.03 -26.11
C VAL A 586 -4.91 -12.40 -25.06
N ASP A 587 -4.11 -13.43 -25.33
CA ASP A 587 -3.35 -14.11 -24.28
C ASP A 587 -1.96 -14.62 -24.72
N ALA A 588 -1.43 -14.10 -25.83
CA ALA A 588 -0.16 -14.54 -26.40
C ALA A 588 -0.07 -16.07 -26.62
N GLY A 589 -1.21 -16.72 -26.90
CA GLY A 589 -1.29 -18.16 -27.18
C GLY A 589 -1.34 -19.04 -25.93
N THR A 590 -1.49 -18.47 -24.73
CA THR A 590 -1.51 -19.24 -23.48
C THR A 590 -2.57 -20.36 -23.48
N THR A 591 -3.72 -20.13 -24.11
CA THR A 591 -4.86 -21.05 -24.15
C THR A 591 -4.90 -21.94 -25.39
N SER A 592 -4.10 -21.67 -26.42
CA SER A 592 -4.20 -22.38 -27.71
C SER A 592 -3.50 -23.73 -27.72
N SER A 593 -2.55 -23.99 -26.81
CA SER A 593 -1.94 -25.31 -26.63
C SER A 593 -1.56 -25.56 -25.17
N THR A 594 -1.24 -26.82 -24.86
CA THR A 594 -0.47 -27.17 -23.66
C THR A 594 1.01 -26.92 -23.94
N SER A 595 1.78 -26.55 -22.91
CA SER A 595 3.21 -26.20 -22.99
C SER A 595 3.99 -27.01 -24.04
N THR A 596 4.66 -26.31 -24.96
CA THR A 596 5.49 -26.89 -26.03
C THR A 596 6.94 -27.12 -25.60
N GLN A 597 7.28 -26.92 -24.32
CA GLN A 597 8.57 -27.35 -23.77
C GLN A 597 8.59 -28.87 -23.62
N ILE A 598 8.69 -29.56 -24.75
CA ILE A 598 9.07 -30.97 -24.81
C ILE A 598 10.58 -30.99 -24.52
N PRO A 599 11.05 -31.68 -23.47
CA PRO A 599 12.48 -31.91 -23.28
C PRO A 599 13.06 -32.50 -24.57
N SER A 600 14.26 -32.08 -24.98
CA SER A 600 14.95 -32.58 -26.18
C SER A 600 15.01 -34.12 -26.28
N ASP A 601 14.83 -34.81 -25.16
CA ASP A 601 14.96 -36.25 -25.02
C ASP A 601 13.60 -36.99 -25.15
N GLY A 602 12.50 -36.27 -25.36
CA GLY A 602 11.14 -36.82 -25.41
C GLY A 602 10.70 -37.37 -26.78
N ASN A 603 11.51 -37.22 -27.83
CA ASN A 603 11.14 -37.67 -29.17
C ASN A 603 11.55 -39.13 -29.40
N VAL A 604 10.90 -40.07 -28.71
CA VAL A 604 11.05 -41.50 -28.97
C VAL A 604 10.13 -41.87 -30.15
N GLY A 605 10.70 -41.96 -31.35
CA GLY A 605 10.10 -42.72 -32.45
C GLY A 605 9.76 -41.95 -33.72
N GLN A 606 10.79 -41.67 -34.52
CA GLN A 606 10.72 -42.01 -35.95
C GLN A 606 11.95 -42.83 -36.29
N GLU A 607 11.81 -44.15 -36.12
CA GLU A 607 12.72 -45.11 -36.72
C GLU A 607 12.81 -44.85 -38.22
N LYS A 608 14.04 -44.66 -38.70
CA LYS A 608 14.40 -44.78 -40.10
C LYS A 608 13.87 -46.12 -40.63
N ARG A 609 12.81 -46.09 -41.42
CA ARG A 609 12.58 -47.15 -42.40
C ARG A 609 13.55 -46.91 -43.55
N THR A 610 14.46 -47.86 -43.70
CA THR A 610 15.42 -48.09 -44.78
C THR A 610 14.83 -47.93 -46.16
#